data_AF-A0A925LD90-F1
#
_entry.id   AF-A0A925LD90-F1
#
_cell.length_a   1.000
_cell.length_b   1.000
_cell.length_c   1.000
_cell.angle_alpha   90.00
_cell.angle_beta   90.00
_cell.angle_gamma   90.00
#
_symmetry.space_group_name_H-M   'P 1'
#
loop_
_entity.id
_entity.type
_entity.pdbx_description
1 polymer ?
#
loop_
_entity_poly.entity_id
_entity_poly.type
_entity_poly.pdbx_seq_one_letter_code
_entity_poly.pdbx_strand_id
1 'polypeptide(L)' 'MTRNPQLNKHGELIHLLSIEGLPRAVLHNILDTAGTFLSVNDREVKKVP' A
#
# COMPACT_ATOMS: atom_id res chain seq x y z
N MET A 1 -13.84 5.90 21.06
CA MET A 1 -13.02 5.02 20.21
C MET A 1 -12.17 5.89 19.32
N THR A 2 -10.84 5.79 19.41
CA THR A 2 -9.89 6.56 18.60
C THR A 2 -10.01 6.13 17.14
N ARG A 3 -10.31 7.08 16.25
CA ARG A 3 -10.33 6.84 14.80
C ARG A 3 -8.90 6.56 14.33
N ASN A 4 -8.70 5.51 13.53
CA ASN A 4 -7.38 5.21 12.97
C ASN A 4 -7.00 6.32 11.97
N PRO A 5 -5.96 7.12 12.22
CA PRO A 5 -5.60 8.26 11.37
C PRO A 5 -5.07 7.84 9.99
N GLN A 6 -4.78 6.56 9.81
CA GLN A 6 -4.26 5.98 8.57
C GLN A 6 -5.36 5.64 7.56
N LEU A 7 -6.63 5.66 7.98
CA LEU A 7 -7.77 5.29 7.15
C LEU A 7 -8.67 6.50 6.86
N ASN A 8 -9.18 6.56 5.62
CA ASN A 8 -10.21 7.52 5.28
C ASN A 8 -11.59 7.11 5.86
N LYS A 9 -12.64 7.88 5.54
CA LYS A 9 -14.02 7.61 6.01
C LYS A 9 -14.62 6.29 5.48
N HIS A 10 -14.03 5.70 4.45
CA HIS A 10 -14.45 4.44 3.82
C HIS A 10 -13.63 3.24 4.30
N GLY A 11 -12.63 3.44 5.17
CA GLY A 11 -11.73 2.38 5.65
C GLY A 11 -10.58 2.07 4.70
N GLU A 12 -10.34 2.91 3.69
CA GLU A 12 -9.23 2.76 2.76
C GLU A 12 -7.97 3.43 3.33
N LEU A 13 -6.82 2.82 3.09
CA LEU A 13 -5.53 3.33 3.55
C LEU A 13 -5.14 4.59 2.77
N ILE A 14 -4.86 5.68 3.50
CA ILE A 14 -4.36 6.94 2.90
C ILE A 14 -2.85 7.07 3.05
N HIS A 15 -2.33 6.80 4.26
CA HIS A 15 -0.92 6.89 4.59
C HIS A 15 -0.57 5.79 5.58
N LEU A 16 0.37 4.92 5.22
CA LEU A 16 0.86 3.86 6.10
C LEU A 16 1.85 4.45 7.11
N LEU A 17 1.44 4.54 8.36
CA LEU A 17 2.28 4.99 9.49
C LEU A 17 2.75 3.79 10.34
N SER A 18 1.85 2.82 10.56
CA SER A 18 2.12 1.59 11.32
C SER A 18 1.13 0.49 10.89
N ILE A 19 1.54 -0.77 11.02
CA ILE A 19 0.69 -1.93 10.75
C ILE A 19 -0.23 -2.30 11.92
N GLU A 20 0.02 -1.74 13.11
CA GLU A 20 -0.75 -2.05 14.31
C GLU A 20 -2.18 -1.53 14.23
N GLY A 21 -3.15 -2.37 14.62
CA GLY A 21 -4.56 -2.01 14.58
C GLY A 21 -5.15 -1.85 13.17
N LEU A 22 -4.42 -2.21 12.11
CA LEU A 22 -4.98 -2.31 10.77
C LEU A 22 -5.76 -3.62 10.59
N PRO A 23 -6.91 -3.57 9.90
CA PRO A 23 -7.61 -4.79 9.51
C PRO A 23 -6.74 -5.66 8.61
N ARG A 24 -6.84 -6.99 8.76
CA ARG A 24 -6.12 -7.96 7.92
C ARG A 24 -6.28 -7.68 6.42
N ALA A 25 -7.49 -7.32 5.98
CA ALA A 25 -7.76 -7.02 4.56
C ALA A 25 -6.90 -5.86 4.02
N VAL A 26 -6.65 -4.82 4.84
CA VAL A 26 -5.81 -3.69 4.44
C VAL A 26 -4.36 -4.13 4.28
N LEU A 27 -3.85 -4.97 5.19
CA LEU A 27 -2.50 -5.50 5.11
C LEU A 27 -2.29 -6.34 3.84
N HIS A 28 -3.25 -7.22 3.52
CA HIS A 28 -3.20 -8.01 2.28
C HIS A 28 -3.24 -7.11 1.04
N ASN A 29 -4.10 -6.10 1.01
CA ASN A 29 -4.15 -5.14 -0.10
C ASN A 29 -2.82 -4.39 -0.32
N ILE A 30 -2.13 -4.01 0.77
CA ILE A 30 -0.79 -3.39 0.68
C ILE A 30 0.21 -4.37 0.04
N LEU A 31 0.22 -5.63 0.49
CA LEU A 31 1.14 -6.66 0.00
C LEU A 31 0.87 -7.02 -1.47
N ASP A 32 -0.40 -7.18 -1.84
CA ASP A 32 -0.82 -7.47 -3.21
C ASP A 32 -0.40 -6.33 -4.15
N THR A 33 -0.59 -5.08 -3.71
CA THR A 33 -0.13 -3.89 -4.45
C THR A 33 1.39 -3.86 -4.55
N ALA A 34 2.12 -4.14 -3.47
CA ALA A 34 3.59 -4.19 -3.50
C ALA A 34 4.12 -5.25 -4.48
N GLY A 35 3.42 -6.37 -4.61
CA GLY A 35 3.73 -7.43 -5.57
C GLY A 35 3.77 -6.94 -7.02
N THR A 36 2.92 -5.97 -7.41
CA THR A 36 2.91 -5.43 -8.78
C THR A 36 4.18 -4.64 -9.10
N PHE A 37 4.86 -4.09 -8.08
CA PHE A 37 6.12 -3.37 -8.24
C PHE A 37 7.34 -4.31 -8.35
N LEU A 38 7.22 -5.58 -7.97
CA LEU A 38 8.33 -6.53 -8.13
C LEU A 38 8.56 -6.86 -9.61
N SER A 39 7.49 -6.99 -10.40
CA SER A 39 7.57 -7.35 -11.83
C SER A 39 8.15 -6.26 -12.74
N VAL A 40 8.30 -5.02 -12.28
CA VAL A 40 8.87 -3.92 -13.07
C VAL A 40 10.39 -3.83 -12.99
N ASN A 41 11.06 -4.59 -12.12
CA ASN A 41 12.53 -4.59 -12.02
C ASN A 41 13.24 -5.21 -13.23
N ASP A 42 12.55 -5.99 -14.06
CA ASP A 42 13.14 -6.65 -15.24
C ASP A 42 13.06 -5.81 -16.53
N ARG A 43 12.38 -4.66 -16.48
CA ARG A 43 12.30 -3.76 -17.63
C ARG A 43 13.38 -2.69 -17.51
N GLU A 44 14.48 -2.87 -18.26
CA GLU A 44 15.43 -1.81 -18.58
C GLU A 44 14.67 -0.54 -18.94
N VAL A 45 14.79 0.48 -18.08
CA VAL A 45 14.29 1.81 -18.38
C VAL A 45 15.15 2.35 -19.50
N LYS A 46 14.69 2.20 -20.76
CA LYS A 46 15.29 2.93 -21.87
C LYS A 46 15.16 4.42 -21.54
N LYS A 47 16.28 5.07 -21.25
CA LYS A 47 16.35 6.53 -21.19
C LYS A 47 15.83 7.06 -22.52
N VAL A 48 14.66 7.69 -22.48
CA VAL A 48 14.15 8.50 -23.57
C VAL A 48 14.91 9.84 -23.51
N PRO A 49 15.40 10.37 -24.64
CA PRO A 49 16.20 11.60 -24.68
C PRO A 49 15.50 12.82 -24.08
#